data_AF-A0A022RDD1-F1
#
_entry.id   AF-A0A022RDD1-F1
#
_cell.length_a   1.000
_cell.length_b   1.000
_cell.length_c   1.000
_cell.angle_alpha   90.00
_cell.angle_beta   90.00
_cell.angle_gamma   90.00
#
_symmetry.space_group_name_H-M   'P 1'
#
loop_
_entity.id
_entity.type
_entity.pdbx_description
1 polymer ?
#
loop_
_entity_poly.entity_id
_entity_poly.type
_entity_poly.pdbx_seq_one_letter_code
_entity_poly.pdbx_strand_id
1 'polypeptide(L)'
;VVLAANDLPSINDVTYTELIEIIAKLKDENGKLLGVDTSNLLIANSGNDLPVIDLTRVSQELSYLASDTDLVVLEGMGRGLETNLYAQFKCDSLKIAMVKHQEVAQFLGGRLYDCVIKYDEFLDYQHIRQSN
;
A
#
# COMPACT_ATOMS: atom_id res chain seq x y z
N VAL A 1 -1.81 -11.71 -1.19
CA VAL A 1 -1.75 -10.36 -0.58
C VAL A 1 -0.38 -10.20 0.05
N VAL A 2 0.33 -9.12 -0.29
CA VAL A 2 1.58 -8.73 0.37
C VAL A 2 1.31 -7.48 1.20
N LEU A 3 1.54 -7.53 2.51
CA LEU A 3 1.49 -6.37 3.39
C LEU A 3 2.90 -5.80 3.55
N ALA A 4 3.16 -4.63 2.98
CA ALA A 4 4.42 -3.94 3.11
C ALA A 4 4.38 -2.96 4.29
N ALA A 5 5.33 -3.07 5.22
CA ALA A 5 5.41 -2.23 6.40
C ALA A 5 6.80 -1.57 6.54
N ASN A 6 6.92 -0.55 7.38
CA ASN A 6 8.19 0.16 7.58
C ASN A 6 9.26 -0.75 8.21
N ASP A 7 10.52 -0.52 7.86
CA ASP A 7 11.66 -1.17 8.53
C ASP A 7 11.83 -0.60 9.94
N LEU A 8 11.78 0.73 10.06
CA LEU A 8 11.99 1.46 11.30
C LEU A 8 10.73 2.25 11.72
N PRO A 9 10.53 2.46 13.04
CA PRO A 9 9.40 3.23 13.54
C PRO A 9 9.33 4.64 12.95
N SER A 10 8.13 5.05 12.53
CA SER A 10 7.86 6.42 12.09
C SER A 10 6.49 6.86 12.60
N ILE A 11 6.47 7.84 13.51
CA ILE A 11 5.27 8.27 14.25
C ILE A 11 4.61 7.08 14.95
N ASN A 12 3.50 6.58 14.40
CA ASN A 12 2.70 5.49 14.93
C ASN A 12 2.40 4.43 13.84
N ASP A 13 3.17 4.46 12.75
CA ASP A 13 3.05 3.48 11.68
C ASP A 13 3.56 2.13 12.14
N VAL A 14 2.87 1.07 11.74
CA VAL A 14 3.27 -0.31 12.06
C VAL A 14 4.57 -0.65 11.33
N THR A 15 5.53 -1.19 12.07
CA THR A 15 6.77 -1.74 11.50
C THR A 15 6.55 -3.17 11.01
N TYR A 16 7.45 -3.65 10.16
CA TYR A 16 7.50 -5.03 9.66
C TYR A 16 7.51 -6.04 10.82
N THR A 17 8.37 -5.82 11.82
CA THR A 17 8.49 -6.70 12.98
C THR A 17 7.20 -6.73 13.80
N GLU A 18 6.60 -5.55 14.08
CA GLU A 18 5.33 -5.47 14.81
C GLU A 18 4.18 -6.13 14.05
N LEU A 19 4.13 -5.98 12.72
CA LEU A 19 3.09 -6.58 11.90
C LEU A 19 3.19 -8.11 11.92
N ILE A 20 4.39 -8.68 11.89
CA ILE A 20 4.60 -10.12 12.07
C ILE A 20 4.01 -10.58 13.41
N GLU A 21 4.32 -9.87 14.49
CA GLU A 21 3.81 -10.22 15.82
C GLU A 21 2.28 -10.11 15.91
N ILE A 22 1.70 -9.06 15.33
CA ILE A 22 0.25 -8.86 15.28
C ILE A 22 -0.42 -10.01 14.54
N ILE A 23 0.06 -10.35 13.34
CA ILE A 23 -0.52 -11.44 12.56
C ILE A 23 -0.34 -12.79 13.28
N ALA A 24 0.79 -13.04 13.93
CA ALA A 24 1.00 -14.25 14.72
C ALA A 24 0.01 -14.37 15.88
N LYS A 25 -0.29 -13.25 16.57
CA LYS A 25 -1.26 -13.21 17.68
C LYS A 25 -2.71 -13.35 17.23
N LEU A 26 -3.03 -12.93 16.01
CA LEU A 26 -4.39 -12.99 15.47
C LEU A 26 -4.73 -14.35 14.84
N LYS A 27 -3.73 -15.14 14.46
CA LYS A 27 -3.94 -16.48 13.92
C LYS A 27 -4.56 -17.41 14.97
N ASP A 28 -5.54 -18.20 14.55
CA ASP A 28 -6.13 -19.27 15.35
C ASP A 28 -5.19 -20.49 15.44
N GLU A 29 -5.64 -21.52 16.16
CA GLU A 29 -4.89 -22.78 16.36
C GLU A 29 -4.55 -23.50 15.04
N ASN A 30 -5.27 -23.21 13.95
CA ASN A 30 -5.05 -23.77 12.62
C ASN A 30 -4.24 -22.82 11.72
N GLY A 31 -3.70 -21.73 12.25
CA GLY A 31 -2.93 -20.74 11.51
C GLY A 31 -3.78 -19.84 10.60
N LYS A 32 -5.09 -19.80 10.81
CA LYS A 32 -6.05 -19.03 10.01
C LYS A 32 -6.45 -17.73 10.70
N LEU A 33 -6.96 -16.77 9.95
CA LEU A 33 -7.55 -15.55 10.50
C LEU A 33 -9.07 -15.67 10.41
N LEU A 34 -9.74 -15.90 11.55
CA LEU A 34 -11.20 -16.11 11.61
C LEU A 34 -11.68 -17.19 10.62
N GLY A 35 -10.97 -18.32 10.53
CA GLY A 35 -11.28 -19.41 9.60
C GLY A 35 -10.83 -19.18 8.15
N VAL A 36 -10.27 -18.02 7.82
CA VAL A 36 -9.69 -17.72 6.49
C VAL A 36 -8.23 -18.17 6.43
N ASP A 37 -7.90 -18.96 5.41
CA ASP A 37 -6.54 -19.42 5.18
C ASP A 37 -5.59 -18.26 4.86
N THR A 38 -4.38 -18.31 5.45
CA THR A 38 -3.37 -17.24 5.34
C THR A 38 -2.15 -17.64 4.53
N SER A 39 -2.17 -18.78 3.82
CA SER A 39 -1.02 -19.27 3.06
C SER A 39 -0.54 -18.27 1.98
N ASN A 40 -1.46 -17.47 1.43
CA ASN A 40 -1.18 -16.44 0.43
C ASN A 40 -1.08 -15.02 1.02
N LEU A 41 -0.95 -14.89 2.35
CA LEU A 41 -0.70 -13.63 3.04
C LEU A 41 0.79 -13.55 3.41
N LEU A 42 1.51 -12.65 2.75
CA LEU A 42 2.92 -12.38 3.01
C LEU A 42 3.08 -11.02 3.68
N ILE A 43 4.08 -10.89 4.54
CA ILE A 43 4.47 -9.63 5.17
C ILE A 43 5.86 -9.31 4.63
N ALA A 44 6.06 -8.10 4.13
CA ALA A 44 7.31 -7.67 3.51
C ALA A 44 7.86 -6.42 4.22
N ASN A 45 9.17 -6.38 4.44
CA ASN A 45 9.83 -5.18 4.89
C ASN A 45 9.98 -4.23 3.70
N SER A 46 9.41 -3.02 3.77
CA SER A 46 9.51 -2.04 2.67
C SER A 46 10.89 -1.38 2.57
N GLY A 47 11.71 -1.44 3.63
CA GLY A 47 12.95 -0.67 3.74
C GLY A 47 12.75 0.82 4.07
N ASN A 48 11.50 1.23 4.33
CA ASN A 48 11.14 2.62 4.61
C ASN A 48 11.16 2.94 6.11
N ASP A 49 11.55 4.16 6.48
CA ASP A 49 11.62 4.66 7.86
C ASP A 49 10.84 5.98 8.08
N LEU A 50 10.03 6.37 7.09
CA LEU A 50 9.28 7.63 7.07
C LEU A 50 7.76 7.40 7.15
N PRO A 51 6.95 8.42 7.51
CA PRO A 51 5.48 8.32 7.45
C PRO A 51 4.95 8.51 6.01
N VAL A 52 5.84 8.87 5.10
CA VAL A 52 5.67 8.91 3.64
C VAL A 52 6.51 7.80 3.02
N ILE A 53 6.40 7.56 1.70
CA ILE A 53 7.25 6.59 1.00
C ILE A 53 7.64 7.09 -0.38
N ASP A 54 8.94 6.98 -0.70
CA ASP A 54 9.49 7.12 -2.04
C ASP A 54 9.56 5.75 -2.71
N LEU A 55 8.61 5.47 -3.62
CA LEU A 55 8.52 4.19 -4.30
C LEU A 55 9.65 3.92 -5.29
N THR A 56 10.52 4.91 -5.57
CA THR A 56 11.75 4.66 -6.35
C THR A 56 12.83 3.96 -5.51
N ARG A 57 12.65 3.87 -4.18
CA ARG A 57 13.60 3.31 -3.23
C ARG A 57 12.88 2.40 -2.23
N VAL A 58 12.69 1.15 -2.63
CA VAL A 58 12.17 0.08 -1.75
C VAL A 58 13.21 -1.00 -1.53
N SER A 59 12.99 -1.84 -0.50
CA SER A 59 13.81 -3.03 -0.28
C SER A 59 13.77 -3.98 -1.49
N GLN A 60 14.83 -4.79 -1.64
CA GLN A 60 14.87 -5.84 -2.66
C GLN A 60 13.78 -6.89 -2.43
N GLU A 61 13.46 -7.19 -1.18
CA GLU A 61 12.39 -8.11 -0.79
C GLU A 61 11.04 -7.63 -1.33
N LEU A 62 10.66 -6.39 -1.04
CA LEU A 62 9.38 -5.83 -1.51
C LEU A 62 9.37 -5.75 -3.04
N SER A 63 10.47 -5.33 -3.66
CA SER A 63 10.55 -5.29 -5.13
C SER A 63 10.38 -6.67 -5.78
N TYR A 64 10.91 -7.73 -5.16
CA TYR A 64 10.76 -9.09 -5.64
C TYR A 64 9.32 -9.59 -5.48
N LEU A 65 8.75 -9.42 -4.29
CA LEU A 65 7.38 -9.85 -3.98
C LEU A 65 6.31 -9.08 -4.75
N ALA A 66 6.62 -7.88 -5.25
CA ALA A 66 5.70 -7.07 -6.03
C ALA A 66 5.86 -7.22 -7.55
N SER A 67 6.75 -8.10 -8.01
CA SER A 67 7.14 -8.19 -9.44
C SER A 67 6.02 -8.65 -10.38
N ASP A 68 5.04 -9.39 -9.87
CA ASP A 68 3.87 -9.90 -10.58
C ASP A 68 2.54 -9.33 -10.05
N THR A 69 2.58 -8.25 -9.27
CA THR A 69 1.40 -7.61 -8.69
C THR A 69 0.49 -7.02 -9.77
N ASP A 70 -0.80 -7.33 -9.69
CA ASP A 70 -1.88 -6.81 -10.53
C ASP A 70 -2.64 -5.62 -9.91
N LEU A 71 -2.51 -5.41 -8.59
CA LEU A 71 -3.10 -4.28 -7.87
C LEU A 71 -2.17 -3.75 -6.77
N VAL A 72 -1.82 -2.46 -6.84
CA VAL A 72 -1.10 -1.74 -5.76
C VAL A 72 -2.07 -0.92 -4.94
N VAL A 73 -2.08 -1.12 -3.62
CA VAL A 73 -2.87 -0.31 -2.68
C VAL A 73 -1.93 0.52 -1.81
N LEU A 74 -2.10 1.85 -1.84
CA LEU A 74 -1.41 2.78 -0.96
C LEU A 74 -2.40 3.34 0.07
N GLU A 75 -2.14 3.05 1.33
CA GLU A 75 -2.95 3.49 2.47
C GLU A 75 -2.32 4.70 3.17
N GLY A 76 -3.18 5.63 3.58
CA GLY A 76 -2.81 6.74 4.44
C GLY A 76 -2.38 7.99 3.69
N MET A 77 -2.55 9.14 4.35
CA MET A 77 -2.28 10.46 3.75
C MET A 77 -0.82 10.61 3.31
N GLY A 78 0.14 10.20 4.14
CA GLY A 78 1.56 10.34 3.81
C GLY A 78 1.96 9.53 2.57
N ARG A 79 1.71 8.21 2.59
CA ARG A 79 2.11 7.30 1.51
C ARG A 79 1.26 7.45 0.24
N GLY A 80 -0.06 7.62 0.39
CA GLY A 80 -1.00 7.62 -0.72
C GLY A 80 -1.31 8.99 -1.31
N LEU A 81 -1.25 10.08 -0.51
CA LEU A 81 -1.60 11.43 -0.97
C LEU A 81 -0.37 12.32 -1.12
N GLU A 82 0.44 12.46 -0.07
CA GLU A 82 1.54 13.43 -0.04
C GLU A 82 2.67 13.06 -1.01
N THR A 83 2.98 11.76 -1.19
CA THR A 83 4.06 11.34 -2.10
C THR A 83 3.60 10.66 -3.38
N ASN A 84 2.49 9.92 -3.40
CA ASN A 84 2.17 9.02 -4.52
C ASN A 84 0.77 9.18 -5.12
N LEU A 85 0.06 10.29 -4.88
CA LEU A 85 -1.32 10.49 -5.38
C LEU A 85 -1.45 10.28 -6.90
N TYR A 86 -0.43 10.74 -7.64
CA TYR A 86 -0.40 10.67 -9.10
C TYR A 86 0.66 9.69 -9.64
N ALA A 87 1.18 8.80 -8.78
CA ALA A 87 2.10 7.76 -9.22
C ALA A 87 1.39 6.81 -10.20
N GLN A 88 2.04 6.55 -11.33
CA GLN A 88 1.59 5.62 -12.37
C GLN A 88 2.21 4.25 -12.13
N PHE A 89 1.40 3.20 -12.22
CA PHE A 89 1.81 1.81 -12.07
C PHE A 89 1.60 1.04 -13.37
N LYS A 90 2.25 -0.12 -13.50
CA LYS A 90 2.07 -1.06 -14.62
C LYS A 90 0.95 -2.07 -14.36
N CYS A 91 0.10 -1.76 -13.40
CA CYS A 91 -1.03 -2.53 -12.95
C CYS A 91 -2.02 -1.57 -12.29
N ASP A 92 -3.19 -2.07 -11.89
CA ASP A 92 -4.19 -1.23 -11.25
C ASP A 92 -3.64 -0.66 -9.95
N SER A 93 -4.11 0.52 -9.57
CA SER A 93 -3.72 1.10 -8.29
C SER A 93 -4.85 1.81 -7.58
N LEU A 94 -4.84 1.69 -6.25
CA LEU A 94 -5.79 2.32 -5.35
C LEU A 94 -5.02 3.16 -4.31
N LYS A 95 -5.33 4.44 -4.24
CA LYS A 95 -4.87 5.33 -3.16
C LYS A 95 -6.06 5.60 -2.25
N ILE A 96 -5.97 5.18 -0.99
CA ILE A 96 -7.04 5.32 0.00
C ILE A 96 -6.52 6.03 1.25
N ALA A 97 -7.12 7.16 1.60
CA ALA A 97 -6.65 7.95 2.73
C ALA A 97 -7.71 8.93 3.25
N MET A 98 -7.60 9.27 4.54
CA MET A 98 -8.29 10.42 5.12
C MET A 98 -7.35 11.63 5.11
N VAL A 99 -7.85 12.79 4.70
CA VAL A 99 -7.10 14.06 4.72
C VAL A 99 -7.02 14.59 6.15
N LYS A 100 -5.81 14.64 6.74
CA LYS A 100 -5.59 15.09 8.13
C LYS A 100 -4.85 16.43 8.24
N HIS A 101 -4.37 17.01 7.14
CA HIS A 101 -3.72 18.33 7.09
C HIS A 101 -4.56 19.33 6.29
N GLN A 102 -4.64 20.56 6.77
CA GLN A 102 -5.45 21.62 6.16
C GLN A 102 -4.90 22.02 4.79
N GLU A 103 -3.58 22.00 4.65
CA GLU A 103 -2.84 22.30 3.43
C GLU A 103 -3.13 21.26 2.34
N VAL A 104 -3.19 19.98 2.71
CA VAL A 104 -3.55 18.89 1.80
C VAL A 104 -5.01 19.01 1.37
N ALA A 105 -5.92 19.37 2.29
CA ALA A 105 -7.32 19.62 1.94
C ALA A 105 -7.45 20.76 0.93
N GLN A 106 -6.73 21.87 1.14
CA GLN A 106 -6.70 23.00 0.22
C GLN A 106 -6.14 22.61 -1.15
N PHE A 107 -5.04 21.85 -1.18
CA PHE A 107 -4.45 21.35 -2.43
C PHE A 107 -5.43 20.49 -3.25
N LEU A 108 -6.20 19.64 -2.57
CA LEU A 108 -7.19 18.77 -3.21
C LEU A 108 -8.52 19.49 -3.55
N GLY A 109 -8.69 20.74 -3.14
CA GLY A 109 -9.98 21.43 -3.22
C GLY A 109 -11.07 20.77 -2.36
N GLY A 110 -10.67 20.04 -1.32
CA GLY A 110 -11.54 19.30 -0.40
C GLY A 110 -11.58 19.91 1.00
N ARG A 111 -12.04 19.12 1.96
CA ARG A 111 -12.15 19.51 3.38
C ARG A 111 -11.24 18.66 4.24
N LEU A 112 -10.89 19.20 5.40
CA LEU A 112 -10.25 18.42 6.45
C LEU A 112 -11.16 17.22 6.79
N TYR A 113 -10.55 16.05 6.91
CA TYR A 113 -11.18 14.74 7.12
C TYR A 113 -12.00 14.17 5.96
N ASP A 114 -11.95 14.77 4.77
CA ASP A 114 -12.48 14.09 3.58
C ASP A 114 -11.70 12.78 3.33
N CYS A 115 -12.42 11.79 2.82
CA CYS A 115 -11.84 10.54 2.36
C CYS A 115 -11.51 10.65 0.87
N VAL A 116 -10.28 10.30 0.52
CA VAL A 116 -9.84 10.13 -0.86
C VAL A 116 -9.83 8.64 -1.18
N ILE A 117 -10.52 8.29 -2.26
CA ILE A 117 -10.47 6.97 -2.89
C ILE A 117 -10.18 7.23 -4.36
N LYS A 118 -8.91 7.10 -4.77
CA LYS A 118 -8.48 7.26 -6.15
C LYS A 118 -8.09 5.90 -6.71
N TYR A 119 -8.88 5.43 -7.66
CA TYR A 119 -8.58 4.24 -8.46
C TYR A 119 -8.03 4.67 -9.82
N ASP A 120 -6.94 4.04 -10.23
CA ASP A 120 -6.35 4.18 -11.55
C ASP A 120 -6.31 2.78 -12.19
N GLU A 121 -7.09 2.58 -13.25
CA GLU A 121 -7.09 1.35 -14.06
C GLU A 121 -5.89 1.37 -15.02
N PHE A 122 -5.15 0.26 -15.07
CA PHE A 122 -4.06 0.07 -16.02
C PHE A 122 -4.60 -0.48 -17.35
N LEU A 123 -4.52 0.35 -18.39
CA LEU A 123 -4.86 -0.07 -19.75
C LEU A 123 -3.60 -0.50 -20.50
N ASP A 124 -3.40 -1.81 -20.66
CA ASP A 124 -2.36 -2.34 -21.54
C ASP A 124 -2.75 -2.19 -23.02
N TYR A 125 -2.33 -1.07 -23.61
CA TYR A 125 -2.57 -0.78 -25.03
C TYR A 125 -1.91 -1.79 -26.00
N GLN A 126 -0.97 -2.62 -25.55
CA GLN A 126 -0.36 -3.65 -26.40
C GLN A 126 -1.29 -4.84 -26.63
N HIS A 127 -2.13 -5.20 -25.65
CA HIS A 127 -3.14 -6.26 -25.81
C HIS A 127 -4.39 -5.83 -26.58
N ILE A 128 -4.76 -4.55 -26.50
CA ILE A 128 -5.95 -4.01 -27.20
C ILE A 128 -5.77 -4.04 -28.74
N ARG A 129 -4.53 -3.86 -29.23
CA ARG A 129 -4.24 -3.85 -30.68
C ARG A 129 -4.19 -5.23 -31.34
N GLN A 130 -4.04 -6.31 -30.58
CA GLN A 130 -4.03 -7.68 -31.13
C GLN A 130 -5.44 -8.31 -31.17
N SER A 131 -6.43 -7.62 -30.59
CA SER A 131 -7.80 -8.11 -30.43
C SER A 131 -8.81 -7.48 -31.40
N ASN A 132 -8.34 -6.65 -32.35
CA ASN A 132 -9.14 -5.98 -33.39
C ASN A 132 -8.68 -6.36 -34.80
#